data_AF-A0A5D2YI95-F1
#
_entry.id   AF-A0A5D2YI95-F1
#
_cell.length_a   1.000
_cell.length_b   1.000
_cell.length_c   1.000
_cell.angle_alpha   90.00
_cell.angle_beta   90.00
_cell.angle_gamma   90.00
#
_symmetry.space_group_name_H-M   'P 1'
#
loop_
_entity.id
_entity.type
_entity.pdbx_description
1 polymer ?
#
loop_
_entity_poly.entity_id
_entity_poly.type
_entity_poly.pdbx_seq_one_letter_code
_entity_poly.pdbx_strand_id
1 'polypeptide(L)'
;MASHAHLDDDDDFGGDFPGSHSARHSGNKRSFGDLEDDEDDIFGSKKGNTKVEETAPGVATGMILSLRESLQNCKDTLATCQTELEAAKSEIQKWHSAFQNEPFIPAGIAPEPKLVMNYLQTLKSSEETLKEQLEKAKKKEAAFIVTFAKREQEIAELKSAVRDLKVQLKPPSMQARRLLLDPAIHEEFTRLKNLVEEKDKKVKELQENIAAVSFTPQSKMGKMLMAKCRTLQEENEEIGTQAEEGKMHELAMKLALQKSQNAELRSQFEALYKQMEGLTNDAERSNEMVTNSP
;
A
#
# COMPACT_ATOMS: atom_id res chain seq x y z
N MET A 1 3.42 -39.05 38.99
CA MET A 1 3.83 -39.35 37.60
C MET A 1 4.09 -38.00 36.94
N ALA A 2 5.30 -37.45 36.99
CA ALA A 2 6.54 -37.85 36.30
C ALA A 2 6.40 -37.82 34.77
N SER A 3 6.98 -36.79 34.12
CA SER A 3 7.98 -36.98 33.07
C SER A 3 8.63 -35.64 32.66
N HIS A 4 9.96 -35.72 32.53
CA HIS A 4 10.98 -34.71 32.25
C HIS A 4 11.18 -34.54 30.73
N ALA A 5 11.58 -33.34 30.30
CA ALA A 5 12.37 -33.11 29.07
C ALA A 5 13.25 -31.88 29.34
N HIS A 6 14.51 -32.08 29.77
CA HIS A 6 15.74 -32.09 28.95
C HIS A 6 16.03 -30.70 28.37
N LEU A 7 16.86 -29.97 29.12
CA LEU A 7 17.52 -28.74 28.71
C LEU A 7 19.01 -29.07 28.59
N ASP A 8 19.52 -29.08 27.37
CA ASP A 8 20.95 -28.93 27.09
C ASP A 8 21.12 -27.48 26.61
N ASP A 9 21.77 -26.66 27.42
CA ASP A 9 22.43 -25.43 26.99
C ASP A 9 23.85 -25.51 27.53
N ASP A 10 24.75 -25.99 26.66
CA ASP A 10 26.18 -25.77 26.78
C ASP A 10 26.46 -24.33 26.32
N ASP A 11 26.87 -23.45 27.24
CA ASP A 11 27.74 -22.33 26.92
C ASP A 11 28.50 -21.90 28.19
N ASP A 12 29.67 -22.53 28.30
CA ASP A 12 30.78 -22.23 29.19
C ASP A 12 31.45 -20.90 28.79
N PHE A 13 31.25 -19.82 29.56
CA PHE A 13 32.33 -18.87 29.85
C PHE A 13 31.98 -17.86 30.97
N GLY A 14 32.60 -18.03 32.14
CA GLY A 14 32.65 -17.03 33.21
C GLY A 14 32.36 -17.66 34.57
N GLY A 15 33.20 -17.57 35.59
CA GLY A 15 34.42 -16.82 35.77
C GLY A 15 34.63 -16.81 37.28
N ASP A 16 35.72 -17.40 37.76
CA ASP A 16 36.10 -17.34 39.17
C ASP A 16 37.61 -17.13 39.28
N PHE A 17 37.98 -15.96 39.81
CA PHE A 17 39.30 -15.75 40.39
C PHE A 17 39.32 -16.41 41.78
N PRO A 18 40.39 -17.15 42.07
CA PRO A 18 41.23 -16.73 43.18
C PRO A 18 42.68 -16.66 42.75
N GLY A 19 43.20 -15.42 42.71
CA GLY A 19 44.62 -15.18 42.54
C GLY A 19 45.38 -15.62 43.78
N SER A 20 46.12 -16.72 43.70
CA SER A 20 47.34 -16.91 44.47
C SER A 20 48.25 -17.95 43.81
N HIS A 21 49.53 -17.61 43.74
CA HIS A 21 50.69 -18.43 43.35
C HIS A 21 50.92 -18.72 41.86
N SER A 22 51.78 -17.90 41.24
CA SER A 22 53.12 -18.32 40.75
C SER A 22 53.56 -17.52 39.53
N ALA A 23 54.37 -16.50 39.73
CA ALA A 23 55.32 -16.06 38.70
C ALA A 23 56.60 -15.61 39.40
N ARG A 24 57.61 -16.47 39.26
CA ARG A 24 58.99 -16.25 39.67
C ARG A 24 59.52 -14.98 38.99
N HIS A 25 59.89 -13.98 39.78
CA HIS A 25 60.84 -12.97 39.34
C HIS A 25 62.19 -13.65 39.08
N SER A 26 62.58 -13.76 37.81
CA SER A 26 63.99 -13.92 37.46
C SER A 26 64.66 -12.55 37.66
N GLY A 27 65.23 -12.37 38.84
CA GLY A 27 66.13 -11.26 39.10
C GLY A 27 67.48 -11.53 38.44
N ASN A 28 67.79 -10.80 37.38
CA ASN A 28 69.15 -10.72 36.87
C ASN A 28 69.75 -9.36 37.32
N LYS A 29 70.22 -9.34 38.57
CA LYS A 29 71.11 -8.29 39.07
C LYS A 29 72.39 -8.37 38.23
N ARG A 30 72.61 -7.40 37.35
CA ARG A 30 73.93 -7.20 36.73
C ARG A 30 74.87 -6.74 37.83
N SER A 31 75.87 -7.58 38.07
CA SER A 31 76.97 -7.38 39.01
C SER A 31 77.67 -6.06 38.73
N PHE A 32 77.92 -5.30 39.78
CA PHE A 32 78.93 -4.25 39.79
C PHE A 32 80.26 -4.95 39.49
N GLY A 33 80.83 -4.66 38.32
CA GLY A 33 82.14 -5.14 37.88
C GLY A 33 83.15 -4.04 38.16
N ASP A 34 84.18 -4.45 38.88
CA ASP A 34 85.25 -3.66 39.46
C ASP A 34 85.99 -2.82 38.40
N LEU A 35 86.38 -1.61 38.81
CA LEU A 35 87.30 -0.77 38.06
C LEU A 35 88.70 -1.36 38.28
N GLU A 36 89.11 -2.28 37.41
CA GLU A 36 90.51 -2.68 37.32
C GLU A 36 91.22 -1.74 36.32
N ASP A 37 92.03 -0.90 36.94
CA ASP A 37 92.97 0.08 36.43
C ASP A 37 94.16 -0.66 35.81
N ASP A 38 94.06 -1.03 34.54
CA ASP A 38 95.20 -1.55 33.76
C ASP A 38 95.83 -0.39 32.96
N GLU A 39 96.63 0.41 33.68
CA GLU A 39 97.75 1.16 33.12
C GLU A 39 98.72 0.15 32.48
N ASP A 40 98.52 -0.18 31.20
CA ASP A 40 99.48 -0.93 30.42
C ASP A 40 100.73 -0.06 30.19
N ASP A 41 101.67 -0.24 31.11
CA ASP A 41 103.03 0.29 31.16
C ASP A 41 103.79 -0.04 29.85
N ILE A 42 103.66 0.87 28.88
CA ILE A 42 104.16 0.78 27.50
C ILE A 42 105.71 0.81 27.35
N PHE A 43 106.47 0.63 28.44
CA PHE A 43 107.95 0.63 28.40
C PHE A 43 108.62 -0.46 29.25
N GLY A 44 108.19 -1.71 29.05
CA GLY A 44 108.97 -2.89 29.44
C GLY A 44 110.23 -3.05 28.58
N SER A 45 111.34 -2.41 28.97
CA SER A 45 112.66 -2.60 28.36
C SER A 45 113.21 -4.01 28.61
N LYS A 46 112.84 -4.98 27.76
CA LYS A 46 113.41 -6.33 27.78
C LYS A 46 114.49 -6.48 26.70
N LYS A 47 115.72 -6.25 27.14
CA LYS A 47 116.96 -6.56 26.43
C LYS A 47 117.03 -8.08 26.20
N GLY A 48 116.72 -8.52 24.98
CA GLY A 48 116.70 -9.92 24.58
C GLY A 48 117.36 -10.10 23.22
N ASN A 49 118.60 -10.57 23.26
CA ASN A 49 119.43 -11.11 22.17
C ASN A 49 118.79 -11.28 20.79
N THR A 50 119.35 -10.57 19.81
CA THR A 50 119.29 -10.89 18.38
C THR A 50 119.80 -12.31 18.15
N LYS A 51 118.90 -13.25 17.86
CA LYS A 51 119.21 -14.50 17.19
C LYS A 51 118.45 -14.48 15.87
N VAL A 52 119.18 -14.22 14.79
CA VAL A 52 118.72 -14.37 13.41
C VAL A 52 118.44 -15.86 13.21
N GLU A 53 117.19 -16.25 13.39
CA GLU A 53 116.66 -17.56 13.00
C GLU A 53 116.04 -17.35 11.63
N GLU A 54 116.64 -17.97 10.60
CA GLU A 54 116.08 -18.02 9.24
C GLU A 54 114.66 -18.59 9.33
N THR A 55 113.67 -17.71 9.30
CA THR A 55 112.26 -18.12 9.22
C THR A 55 112.07 -18.92 7.94
N ALA A 56 111.73 -20.20 8.08
CA ALA A 56 111.38 -21.05 6.96
C ALA A 56 110.35 -20.34 6.05
N PRO A 57 110.48 -20.42 4.71
CA PRO A 57 109.72 -19.58 3.77
C PRO A 57 108.19 -19.60 3.95
N GLY A 58 107.63 -20.67 4.53
CA GLY A 58 106.20 -20.76 4.87
C GLY A 58 105.74 -19.87 6.04
N VAL A 59 106.59 -19.60 7.03
CA VAL A 59 106.24 -18.80 8.22
C VAL A 59 106.19 -17.32 7.89
N ALA A 60 107.20 -16.81 7.16
CA ALA A 60 107.21 -15.44 6.68
C ALA A 60 106.06 -15.18 5.69
N THR A 61 105.75 -16.15 4.81
CA THR A 61 104.61 -16.06 3.88
C THR A 61 103.28 -16.04 4.64
N GLY A 62 103.11 -16.87 5.67
CA GLY A 62 101.93 -16.86 6.54
C GLY A 62 101.70 -15.52 7.24
N MET A 63 102.75 -14.93 7.83
CA MET A 63 102.67 -13.60 8.47
C MET A 63 102.31 -12.50 7.45
N ILE A 64 102.89 -12.54 6.25
CA ILE A 64 102.56 -11.57 5.20
C ILE A 64 101.10 -11.70 4.76
N LEU A 65 100.55 -12.91 4.66
CA LEU A 65 99.14 -13.12 4.33
C LEU A 65 98.21 -12.63 5.44
N SER A 66 98.49 -12.95 6.71
CA SER A 66 97.71 -12.45 7.84
C SER A 66 97.73 -10.93 7.96
N LEU A 67 98.88 -10.29 7.69
CA LEU A 67 98.97 -8.82 7.66
C LEU A 67 98.21 -8.23 6.48
N ARG A 68 98.22 -8.86 5.32
CA ARG A 68 97.41 -8.42 4.16
C ARG A 68 95.92 -8.57 4.41
N GLU A 69 95.51 -9.67 5.02
CA GLU A 69 94.12 -9.90 5.42
C GLU A 69 93.68 -8.90 6.50
N SER A 70 94.51 -8.65 7.50
CA SER A 70 94.26 -7.62 8.51
C SER A 70 94.20 -6.21 7.92
N LEU A 71 95.08 -5.88 6.98
CA LEU A 71 95.06 -4.60 6.25
C LEU A 71 93.80 -4.47 5.40
N GLN A 72 93.38 -5.54 4.73
CA GLN A 72 92.17 -5.56 3.92
C GLN A 72 90.92 -5.40 4.81
N ASN A 73 90.85 -6.11 5.93
CA ASN A 73 89.78 -5.95 6.92
C ASN A 73 89.75 -4.51 7.47
N CYS A 74 90.91 -3.91 7.78
CA CYS A 74 91.00 -2.52 8.24
C CYS A 74 90.50 -1.53 7.16
N LYS A 75 90.76 -1.81 5.89
CA LYS A 75 90.29 -1.00 4.78
C LYS A 75 88.78 -1.10 4.58
N ASP A 76 88.21 -2.30 4.75
CA ASP A 76 86.77 -2.54 4.63
C ASP A 76 86.00 -1.96 5.82
N THR A 77 86.57 -2.03 7.04
CA THR A 77 85.99 -1.34 8.21
C THR A 77 86.05 0.16 8.05
N LEU A 78 87.16 0.73 7.54
CA LEU A 78 87.25 2.16 7.24
C LEU A 78 86.18 2.59 6.23
N ALA A 79 85.97 1.82 5.16
CA ALA A 79 84.93 2.10 4.17
C ALA A 79 83.54 2.09 4.81
N THR A 80 83.25 1.10 5.65
CA THR A 80 81.98 1.02 6.39
C THR A 80 81.79 2.24 7.30
N CYS A 81 82.78 2.57 8.13
CA CYS A 81 82.73 3.74 9.00
C CYS A 81 82.54 5.04 8.21
N GLN A 82 83.11 5.14 7.01
CA GLN A 82 82.95 6.32 6.17
C GLN A 82 81.52 6.44 5.61
N THR A 83 80.90 5.32 5.23
CA THR A 83 79.49 5.32 4.82
C THR A 83 78.53 5.67 5.97
N GLU A 84 78.78 5.12 7.16
CA GLU A 84 78.01 5.44 8.38
C GLU A 84 78.15 6.90 8.77
N LEU A 85 79.36 7.46 8.64
CA LEU A 85 79.61 8.88 8.90
C LEU A 85 78.82 9.79 7.94
N GLU A 86 78.81 9.49 6.64
CA GLU A 86 78.04 10.28 5.66
C GLU A 86 76.51 10.12 5.85
N ALA A 87 76.05 8.93 6.25
CA ALA A 87 74.66 8.71 6.62
C ALA A 87 74.27 9.54 7.86
N ALA A 88 75.11 9.52 8.91
CA ALA A 88 74.91 10.31 10.12
C ALA A 88 74.93 11.82 9.82
N LYS A 89 75.84 12.30 8.97
CA LYS A 89 75.86 13.71 8.53
C LYS A 89 74.57 14.09 7.80
N SER A 90 74.09 13.23 6.90
CA SER A 90 72.85 13.44 6.16
C SER A 90 71.64 13.48 7.11
N GLU A 91 71.62 12.61 8.12
CA GLU A 91 70.58 12.61 9.15
C GLU A 91 70.63 13.87 10.00
N ILE A 92 71.80 14.29 10.46
CA ILE A 92 72.00 15.56 11.17
C ILE A 92 71.47 16.72 10.32
N GLN A 93 71.76 16.75 9.02
CA GLN A 93 71.26 17.80 8.12
C GLN A 93 69.73 17.79 7.98
N LYS A 94 69.11 16.61 7.94
CA LYS A 94 67.64 16.47 7.96
C LYS A 94 67.05 17.06 9.24
N TRP A 95 67.63 16.73 10.41
CA TRP A 95 67.20 17.30 11.69
C TRP A 95 67.34 18.81 11.72
N HIS A 96 68.47 19.36 11.27
CA HIS A 96 68.66 20.81 11.16
C HIS A 96 67.59 21.47 10.29
N SER A 97 67.27 20.87 9.14
CA SER A 97 66.25 21.39 8.23
C SER A 97 64.85 21.32 8.86
N ALA A 98 64.53 20.25 9.58
CA ALA A 98 63.25 20.10 10.27
C ALA A 98 63.06 21.19 11.35
N PHE A 99 64.08 21.42 12.17
CA PHE A 99 64.02 22.47 13.20
C PHE A 99 64.00 23.88 12.62
N GLN A 100 64.68 24.15 11.50
CA GLN A 100 64.64 25.47 10.86
C GLN A 100 63.27 25.85 10.30
N ASN A 101 62.46 24.86 9.92
CA ASN A 101 61.13 25.09 9.34
C ASN A 101 60.01 25.10 10.40
N GLU A 102 60.34 24.90 11.68
CA GLU A 102 59.35 24.73 12.74
C GLU A 102 58.96 26.08 13.39
N PRO A 103 57.66 26.38 13.55
CA PRO A 103 57.18 27.70 13.96
C PRO A 103 57.56 28.14 15.38
N PHE A 104 58.13 27.25 16.22
CA PHE A 104 58.54 27.58 17.59
C PHE A 104 59.98 28.16 17.68
N ILE A 105 60.75 28.15 16.58
CA ILE A 105 62.13 28.66 16.54
C ILE A 105 62.15 29.99 15.76
N PRO A 106 62.46 31.14 16.38
CA PRO A 106 62.63 32.41 15.69
C PRO A 106 63.75 32.33 14.63
N ALA A 107 63.50 32.86 13.44
CA ALA A 107 64.45 32.82 12.32
C ALA A 107 65.81 33.41 12.72
N GLY A 108 66.87 32.59 12.66
CA GLY A 108 68.25 33.02 12.87
C GLY A 108 68.85 32.75 14.26
N ILE A 109 68.14 32.10 15.19
CA ILE A 109 68.65 31.74 16.53
C ILE A 109 68.79 30.22 16.64
N ALA A 110 69.92 29.73 17.16
CA ALA A 110 70.12 28.31 17.43
C ALA A 110 69.07 27.80 18.44
N PRO A 111 68.40 26.66 18.19
CA PRO A 111 67.36 26.17 19.08
C PRO A 111 67.92 25.90 20.47
N GLU A 112 67.45 26.63 21.48
CA GLU A 112 67.84 26.34 22.86
C GLU A 112 67.24 24.96 23.25
N PRO A 113 68.05 23.99 23.73
CA PRO A 113 67.57 22.64 24.02
C PRO A 113 66.34 22.59 24.93
N LYS A 114 66.23 23.54 25.86
CA LYS A 114 65.08 23.67 26.76
C LYS A 114 63.78 24.02 26.04
N LEU A 115 63.83 24.91 25.04
CA LEU A 115 62.65 25.29 24.26
C LEU A 115 62.14 24.12 23.41
N VAL A 116 63.07 23.38 22.78
CA VAL A 116 62.75 22.17 22.02
C VAL A 116 62.12 21.11 22.92
N MET A 117 62.71 20.85 24.09
CA MET A 117 62.16 19.88 25.05
C MET A 117 60.76 20.28 25.54
N ASN A 118 60.53 21.56 25.85
CA ASN A 118 59.22 22.05 26.28
C ASN A 118 58.17 21.94 25.17
N TYR A 119 58.54 22.24 23.91
CA TYR A 119 57.65 22.06 22.76
C TYR A 119 57.31 20.59 22.55
N LEU A 120 58.30 19.69 22.56
CA LEU A 120 58.08 18.25 22.44
C LEU A 120 57.20 17.71 23.57
N GLN A 121 57.39 18.19 24.80
CA GLN A 121 56.55 17.80 25.93
C GLN A 121 55.10 18.28 25.75
N THR A 122 54.92 19.52 25.27
CA THR A 122 53.59 20.09 24.97
C THR A 122 52.92 19.30 23.84
N LEU A 123 53.65 19.04 22.75
CA LEU A 123 53.18 18.28 21.61
C LEU A 123 52.76 16.86 22.03
N LYS A 124 53.59 16.18 22.83
CA LYS A 124 53.27 14.86 23.39
C LYS A 124 52.00 14.88 24.24
N SER A 125 51.82 15.90 25.08
CA SER A 125 50.58 16.04 25.88
C SER A 125 49.35 16.30 25.01
N SER A 126 49.51 17.06 23.91
CA SER A 126 48.43 17.32 22.95
C SER A 126 48.07 16.07 22.14
N GLU A 127 49.07 15.27 21.75
CA GLU A 127 48.89 13.99 21.07
C GLU A 127 48.13 13.00 21.96
N GLU A 128 48.51 12.90 23.24
CA GLU A 128 47.83 12.03 24.20
C GLU A 128 46.37 12.46 24.42
N THR A 129 46.11 13.77 24.51
CA THR A 129 44.76 14.32 24.62
C THR A 129 43.91 14.00 23.38
N LEU A 130 44.47 14.18 22.18
CA LEU A 130 43.78 13.86 20.92
C LEU A 130 43.49 12.36 20.80
N LYS A 131 44.43 11.49 21.21
CA LYS A 131 44.20 10.04 21.27
C LYS A 131 43.05 9.70 22.22
N GLU A 132 43.00 10.30 23.39
CA GLU A 132 41.89 10.08 24.34
C GLU A 132 40.55 10.54 23.76
N GLN A 133 40.51 11.70 23.08
CA GLN A 133 39.31 12.19 22.42
C GLN A 133 38.86 11.27 21.27
N LEU A 134 39.80 10.75 20.48
CA LEU A 134 39.51 9.80 19.42
C LEU A 134 38.92 8.50 19.98
N GLU A 135 39.48 7.96 21.05
CA GLU A 135 38.95 6.76 21.70
C GLU A 135 37.58 7.00 22.32
N LYS A 136 37.33 8.18 22.91
CA LYS A 136 35.99 8.58 23.36
C LYS A 136 35.00 8.68 22.19
N ALA A 137 35.41 9.23 21.05
CA ALA A 137 34.58 9.34 19.85
C ALA A 137 34.23 7.97 19.27
N LYS A 138 35.21 7.06 19.13
CA LYS A 138 34.98 5.68 18.68
C LYS A 138 34.02 4.92 19.59
N LYS A 139 34.18 5.05 20.92
CA LYS A 139 33.25 4.43 21.89
C LYS A 139 31.83 4.98 21.75
N LYS A 140 31.67 6.29 21.54
CA LYS A 140 30.36 6.91 21.29
C LYS A 140 29.74 6.44 19.98
N GLU A 141 30.53 6.38 18.91
CA GLU A 141 30.10 5.89 17.61
C GLU A 141 29.60 4.44 17.69
N ALA A 142 30.36 3.55 18.34
CA ALA A 142 29.94 2.17 18.57
C ALA A 142 28.63 2.08 19.38
N ALA A 143 28.47 2.91 20.41
CA ALA A 143 27.22 2.98 21.17
C ALA A 143 26.04 3.49 20.30
N PHE A 144 26.28 4.44 19.40
CA PHE A 144 25.26 4.89 18.45
C PHE A 144 24.87 3.79 17.47
N ILE A 145 25.82 3.05 16.91
CA ILE A 145 25.52 1.93 16.00
C ILE A 145 24.58 0.92 16.67
N VAL A 146 24.87 0.53 17.92
CA VAL A 146 24.02 -0.41 18.68
C VAL A 146 22.62 0.16 18.95
N THR A 147 22.52 1.43 19.33
CA THR A 147 21.22 2.07 19.61
C THR A 147 20.39 2.29 18.35
N PHE A 148 21.01 2.61 17.21
CA PHE A 148 20.36 2.68 15.92
C PHE A 148 19.84 1.31 15.48
N ALA A 149 20.66 0.27 15.56
CA ALA A 149 20.24 -1.10 15.22
C ALA A 149 19.03 -1.55 16.07
N LYS A 150 19.04 -1.26 17.38
CA LYS A 150 17.91 -1.55 18.27
C LYS A 150 16.65 -0.77 17.89
N ARG A 151 16.78 0.51 17.53
CA ARG A 151 15.64 1.34 17.07
C ARG A 151 15.09 0.87 15.73
N GLU A 152 15.94 0.46 14.81
CA GLU A 152 15.53 -0.11 13.52
C GLU A 152 14.77 -1.43 13.69
N GLN A 153 15.24 -2.29 14.61
CA GLN A 153 14.53 -3.50 14.99
C GLN A 153 13.14 -3.18 15.59
N GLU A 154 13.07 -2.26 16.55
CA GLU A 154 11.79 -1.82 17.16
C GLU A 154 10.81 -1.29 16.09
N ILE A 155 11.30 -0.49 15.14
CA ILE A 155 10.48 -0.02 14.01
C ILE A 155 9.98 -1.19 13.15
N ALA A 156 10.81 -2.21 12.89
CA ALA A 156 10.42 -3.38 12.12
C ALA A 156 9.35 -4.22 12.84
N GLU A 157 9.49 -4.41 14.15
CA GLU A 157 8.52 -5.09 15.01
C GLU A 157 7.18 -4.34 15.06
N LEU A 158 7.21 -3.02 15.28
CA LEU A 158 6.00 -2.17 15.25
C LEU A 158 5.32 -2.21 13.88
N LYS A 159 6.09 -2.16 12.78
CA LYS A 159 5.55 -2.31 11.43
C LYS A 159 4.87 -3.67 11.24
N SER A 160 5.40 -4.74 11.83
CA SER A 160 4.76 -6.05 11.78
C SER A 160 3.46 -6.08 12.58
N ALA A 161 3.48 -5.61 13.83
CA ALA A 161 2.30 -5.53 14.67
C ALA A 161 1.16 -4.73 14.01
N VAL A 162 1.49 -3.63 13.33
CA VAL A 162 0.50 -2.85 12.56
C VAL A 162 -0.09 -3.65 11.41
N ARG A 163 0.71 -4.44 10.67
CA ARG A 163 0.19 -5.31 9.61
C ARG A 163 -0.74 -6.38 10.19
N ASP A 164 -0.36 -7.00 11.29
CA ASP A 164 -1.15 -8.05 11.93
C ASP A 164 -2.47 -7.50 12.48
N LEU A 165 -2.43 -6.35 13.17
CA LEU A 165 -3.64 -5.65 13.62
C LEU A 165 -4.54 -5.24 12.45
N LYS A 166 -3.96 -4.81 11.32
CA LYS A 166 -4.73 -4.47 10.11
C LYS A 166 -5.40 -5.69 9.50
N VAL A 167 -4.78 -6.87 9.59
CA VAL A 167 -5.40 -8.14 9.19
C VAL A 167 -6.51 -8.52 10.15
N GLN A 168 -6.29 -8.39 11.47
CA GLN A 168 -7.32 -8.67 12.50
C GLN A 168 -8.52 -7.73 12.41
N LEU A 169 -8.29 -6.45 12.05
CA LEU A 169 -9.34 -5.45 11.90
C LEU A 169 -10.22 -5.71 10.67
N LYS A 170 -9.75 -6.47 9.67
CA LYS A 170 -10.63 -6.94 8.59
C LYS A 170 -11.59 -7.98 9.18
N PRO A 171 -12.90 -7.69 9.30
CA PRO A 171 -13.81 -8.62 9.96
C PRO A 171 -13.87 -9.92 9.18
N PRO A 172 -13.58 -11.09 9.79
CA PRO A 172 -13.59 -12.39 9.10
C PRO A 172 -14.97 -12.79 8.59
N SER A 173 -16.05 -12.23 9.16
CA SER A 173 -17.43 -12.58 8.82
C SER A 173 -18.34 -11.35 8.66
N MET A 174 -19.41 -11.50 7.87
CA MET A 174 -20.48 -10.49 7.74
C MET A 174 -21.18 -10.17 9.07
N GLN A 175 -21.14 -11.08 10.04
CA GLN A 175 -21.76 -10.93 11.35
C GLN A 175 -20.96 -9.96 12.24
N ALA A 176 -19.64 -10.01 12.20
CA ALA A 176 -18.77 -9.03 12.86
C ALA A 176 -18.94 -7.61 12.26
N ARG A 177 -19.19 -7.51 10.95
CA ARG A 177 -19.59 -6.23 10.31
C ARG A 177 -20.92 -5.69 10.86
N ARG A 178 -21.89 -6.55 11.21
CA ARG A 178 -23.14 -6.12 11.86
C ARG A 178 -22.92 -5.61 13.28
N LEU A 179 -21.97 -6.17 14.03
CA LEU A 179 -21.63 -5.72 15.39
C LEU A 179 -20.82 -4.41 15.41
N LEU A 180 -20.11 -4.08 14.32
CA LEU A 180 -19.39 -2.82 14.16
C LEU A 180 -20.26 -1.69 13.58
N LEU A 181 -21.44 -2.00 13.05
CA LEU A 181 -22.45 -0.97 12.81
C LEU A 181 -22.95 -0.52 14.18
N ASP A 182 -23.00 0.78 14.40
CA ASP A 182 -23.67 1.36 15.57
C ASP A 182 -25.06 0.69 15.73
N PRO A 183 -25.41 0.21 16.94
CA PRO A 183 -26.66 -0.51 17.14
C PRO A 183 -27.90 0.23 16.61
N ALA A 184 -27.94 1.56 16.72
CA ALA A 184 -29.06 2.36 16.20
C ALA A 184 -29.04 2.41 14.66
N ILE A 185 -27.87 2.50 14.04
CA ILE A 185 -27.74 2.41 12.57
C ILE A 185 -28.16 1.02 12.06
N HIS A 186 -27.79 -0.06 12.76
CA HIS A 186 -28.19 -1.40 12.38
C HIS A 186 -29.71 -1.61 12.48
N GLU A 187 -30.32 -1.08 13.54
CA GLU A 187 -31.76 -1.11 13.76
C GLU A 187 -32.51 -0.32 12.68
N GLU A 188 -32.07 0.89 12.34
CA GLU A 188 -32.67 1.68 11.25
C GLU A 188 -32.53 0.98 9.89
N PHE A 189 -31.37 0.38 9.59
CA PHE A 189 -31.20 -0.36 8.34
C PHE A 189 -32.12 -1.59 8.28
N THR A 190 -32.29 -2.29 9.40
CA THR A 190 -33.20 -3.44 9.50
C THR A 190 -34.65 -3.00 9.38
N ARG A 191 -35.05 -1.90 10.02
CA ARG A 191 -36.38 -1.29 9.91
C ARG A 191 -36.68 -0.88 8.48
N LEU A 192 -35.75 -0.20 7.81
CA LEU A 192 -35.89 0.21 6.41
C LEU A 192 -36.00 -0.99 5.48
N LYS A 193 -35.19 -2.03 5.68
CA LYS A 193 -35.27 -3.26 4.89
C LYS A 193 -36.64 -3.93 5.03
N ASN A 194 -37.13 -4.10 6.25
CA ASN A 194 -38.45 -4.68 6.51
C ASN A 194 -39.57 -3.82 5.90
N LEU A 195 -39.46 -2.49 5.99
CA LEU A 195 -40.43 -1.56 5.40
C LEU A 195 -40.45 -1.68 3.87
N VAL A 196 -39.31 -1.84 3.22
CA VAL A 196 -39.24 -2.07 1.77
C VAL A 196 -39.91 -3.40 1.41
N GLU A 197 -39.59 -4.49 2.11
CA GLU A 197 -40.20 -5.81 1.86
C GLU A 197 -41.73 -5.78 2.06
N GLU A 198 -42.21 -5.09 3.10
CA GLU A 198 -43.64 -4.90 3.35
C GLU A 198 -44.33 -4.10 2.23
N LYS A 199 -43.70 -3.00 1.78
CA LYS A 199 -44.24 -2.15 0.71
C LYS A 199 -44.23 -2.88 -0.63
N ASP A 200 -43.19 -3.64 -0.95
CA ASP A 200 -43.13 -4.47 -2.15
C ASP A 200 -44.22 -5.54 -2.16
N LYS A 201 -44.48 -6.18 -1.00
CA LYS A 201 -45.60 -7.10 -0.85
C LYS A 201 -46.92 -6.39 -1.08
N LYS A 202 -47.11 -5.19 -0.52
CA LYS A 202 -48.34 -4.40 -0.70
C LYS A 202 -48.55 -3.98 -2.16
N VAL A 203 -47.48 -3.60 -2.86
CA VAL A 203 -47.52 -3.28 -4.29
C VAL A 203 -47.96 -4.50 -5.09
N LYS A 204 -47.39 -5.68 -4.83
CA LYS A 204 -47.81 -6.93 -5.49
C LYS A 204 -49.28 -7.26 -5.21
N GLU A 205 -49.72 -7.21 -3.96
CA GLU A 205 -51.12 -7.43 -3.59
C GLU A 205 -52.06 -6.45 -4.31
N LEU A 206 -51.72 -5.17 -4.38
CA LEU A 206 -52.53 -4.16 -5.07
C LEU A 206 -52.55 -4.39 -6.59
N GLN A 207 -51.42 -4.77 -7.19
CA GLN A 207 -51.34 -5.14 -8.61
C GLN A 207 -52.19 -6.38 -8.91
N GLU A 208 -52.14 -7.41 -8.06
CA GLU A 208 -52.97 -8.61 -8.18
C GLU A 208 -54.45 -8.30 -8.02
N ASN A 209 -54.82 -7.44 -7.06
CA ASN A 209 -56.21 -6.99 -6.89
C ASN A 209 -56.70 -6.19 -8.10
N ILE A 210 -55.87 -5.28 -8.64
CA ILE A 210 -56.19 -4.56 -9.88
C ILE A 210 -56.38 -5.57 -11.01
N ALA A 211 -55.48 -6.53 -11.18
CA ALA A 211 -55.60 -7.55 -12.20
C ALA A 211 -56.87 -8.40 -12.04
N ALA A 212 -57.23 -8.77 -10.80
CA ALA A 212 -58.41 -9.57 -10.48
C ALA A 212 -59.72 -8.82 -10.73
N VAL A 213 -59.76 -7.51 -10.43
CA VAL A 213 -60.96 -6.67 -10.61
C VAL A 213 -61.02 -6.07 -12.02
N SER A 214 -59.90 -6.02 -12.74
CA SER A 214 -59.86 -5.54 -14.11
C SER A 214 -60.67 -6.46 -15.03
N PHE A 215 -61.71 -5.89 -15.63
CA PHE A 215 -62.43 -6.57 -16.70
C PHE A 215 -61.48 -6.81 -17.86
N THR A 216 -61.28 -8.07 -18.21
CA THR A 216 -60.50 -8.47 -19.38
C THR A 216 -61.46 -8.97 -20.47
N PRO A 217 -61.65 -8.24 -21.58
CA PRO A 217 -62.56 -8.64 -22.66
C PRO A 217 -62.27 -10.04 -23.22
N GLN A 218 -61.03 -10.51 -23.09
CA GLN A 218 -60.54 -11.79 -23.59
C GLN A 218 -60.73 -12.96 -22.62
N SER A 219 -60.98 -12.72 -21.32
CA SER A 219 -61.24 -13.81 -20.37
C SER A 219 -62.56 -14.51 -20.70
N LYS A 220 -62.73 -15.77 -20.25
CA LYS A 220 -63.98 -16.52 -20.49
C LYS A 220 -65.22 -15.77 -19.97
N MET A 221 -65.11 -15.16 -18.78
CA MET A 221 -66.17 -14.33 -18.20
C MET A 221 -66.35 -13.02 -18.99
N GLY A 222 -65.26 -12.35 -19.37
CA GLY A 222 -65.31 -11.11 -20.14
C GLY A 222 -65.92 -11.29 -21.53
N LYS A 223 -65.56 -12.36 -22.24
CA LYS A 223 -66.18 -12.73 -23.53
C LYS A 223 -67.67 -13.01 -23.39
N MET A 224 -68.09 -13.68 -22.33
CA MET A 224 -69.51 -13.96 -22.06
C MET A 224 -70.29 -12.68 -21.77
N LEU A 225 -69.74 -11.77 -20.96
CA LEU A 225 -70.31 -10.45 -20.70
C LEU A 225 -70.44 -9.61 -21.97
N MET A 226 -69.37 -9.53 -22.79
CA MET A 226 -69.42 -8.81 -24.08
C MET A 226 -70.43 -9.42 -25.05
N ALA A 227 -70.54 -10.76 -25.09
CA ALA A 227 -71.53 -11.44 -25.90
C ALA A 227 -72.95 -11.10 -25.43
N LYS A 228 -73.20 -11.12 -24.11
CA LYS A 228 -74.50 -10.73 -23.54
C LYS A 228 -74.84 -9.26 -23.79
N CYS A 229 -73.86 -8.36 -23.72
CA CYS A 229 -74.05 -6.96 -24.09
C CYS A 229 -74.41 -6.81 -25.57
N ARG A 230 -73.75 -7.55 -26.47
CA ARG A 230 -74.10 -7.55 -27.90
C ARG A 230 -75.52 -8.08 -28.15
N THR A 231 -75.90 -9.21 -27.56
CA THR A 231 -77.25 -9.76 -27.74
C THR A 231 -78.32 -8.82 -27.18
N LEU A 232 -78.11 -8.22 -26.01
CA LEU A 232 -79.06 -7.24 -25.46
C LEU A 232 -79.16 -5.98 -26.34
N GLN A 233 -78.09 -5.61 -27.01
CA GLN A 233 -78.09 -4.47 -27.92
C GLN A 233 -78.85 -4.81 -29.22
N GLU A 234 -78.62 -5.99 -29.79
CA GLU A 234 -79.37 -6.51 -30.93
C GLU A 234 -80.87 -6.65 -30.60
N GLU A 235 -81.23 -7.18 -29.44
CA GLU A 235 -82.62 -7.28 -28.97
C GLU A 235 -83.27 -5.90 -28.82
N ASN A 236 -82.56 -4.91 -28.27
CA ASN A 236 -83.09 -3.55 -28.14
C ASN A 236 -83.29 -2.87 -29.50
N GLU A 237 -82.35 -3.07 -30.42
CA GLU A 237 -82.48 -2.60 -31.80
C GLU A 237 -83.68 -3.26 -32.48
N GLU A 238 -83.86 -4.57 -32.31
CA GLU A 238 -85.01 -5.30 -32.85
C GLU A 238 -86.33 -4.80 -32.25
N ILE A 239 -86.42 -4.63 -30.93
CA ILE A 239 -87.62 -4.05 -30.28
C ILE A 239 -87.92 -2.66 -30.83
N GLY A 240 -86.87 -1.84 -31.05
CA GLY A 240 -86.99 -0.55 -31.71
C GLY A 240 -87.60 -0.66 -33.10
N THR A 241 -87.06 -1.54 -33.94
CA THR A 241 -87.56 -1.77 -35.30
C THR A 241 -89.00 -2.29 -35.31
N GLN A 242 -89.34 -3.29 -34.48
CA GLN A 242 -90.70 -3.83 -34.37
C GLN A 242 -91.70 -2.77 -33.92
N ALA A 243 -91.32 -1.87 -33.01
CA ALA A 243 -92.17 -0.77 -32.58
C ALA A 243 -92.41 0.26 -33.71
N GLU A 244 -91.39 0.53 -34.52
CA GLU A 244 -91.51 1.40 -35.71
C GLU A 244 -92.38 0.76 -36.80
N GLU A 245 -92.14 -0.52 -37.11
CA GLU A 245 -92.91 -1.29 -38.08
C GLU A 245 -94.37 -1.47 -37.65
N GLY A 246 -94.63 -1.72 -36.36
CA GLY A 246 -95.98 -1.86 -35.81
C GLY A 246 -96.80 -0.58 -35.96
N LYS A 247 -96.21 0.58 -35.63
CA LYS A 247 -96.86 1.88 -35.86
C LYS A 247 -97.11 2.14 -37.34
N MET A 248 -96.16 1.78 -38.20
CA MET A 248 -96.30 1.92 -39.64
C MET A 248 -97.46 1.07 -40.18
N HIS A 249 -97.58 -0.19 -39.75
CA HIS A 249 -98.64 -1.10 -40.17
C HIS A 249 -100.03 -0.63 -39.70
N GLU A 250 -100.15 -0.17 -38.44
CA GLU A 250 -101.40 0.39 -37.92
C GLU A 250 -101.87 1.61 -38.73
N LEU A 251 -100.94 2.54 -39.02
CA LEU A 251 -101.23 3.70 -39.87
C LEU A 251 -101.62 3.29 -41.29
N ALA A 252 -100.96 2.30 -41.87
CA ALA A 252 -101.30 1.76 -43.19
C ALA A 252 -102.72 1.15 -43.22
N MET A 253 -103.11 0.42 -42.18
CA MET A 253 -104.45 -0.16 -42.06
C MET A 253 -105.53 0.92 -41.91
N LYS A 254 -105.29 1.93 -41.05
CA LYS A 254 -106.20 3.09 -40.91
C LYS A 254 -106.35 3.84 -42.24
N LEU A 255 -105.25 4.02 -42.99
CA LEU A 255 -105.26 4.65 -44.30
C LEU A 255 -106.07 3.83 -45.32
N ALA A 256 -105.94 2.50 -45.33
CA ALA A 256 -106.69 1.62 -46.21
C ALA A 256 -108.20 1.67 -45.91
N LEU A 257 -108.59 1.63 -44.64
CA LEU A 257 -109.98 1.78 -44.21
C LEU A 257 -110.56 3.13 -44.64
N GLN A 258 -109.81 4.21 -44.41
CA GLN A 258 -110.22 5.55 -44.86
C GLN A 258 -110.38 5.64 -46.38
N LYS A 259 -109.50 5.00 -47.17
CA LYS A 259 -109.66 4.92 -48.63
C LYS A 259 -110.95 4.18 -49.02
N SER A 260 -111.27 3.08 -48.34
CA SER A 260 -112.51 2.32 -48.59
C SER A 260 -113.76 3.15 -48.26
N GLN A 261 -113.79 3.80 -47.10
CA GLN A 261 -114.89 4.67 -46.69
C GLN A 261 -115.07 5.85 -47.65
N ASN A 262 -113.97 6.46 -48.11
CA ASN A 262 -114.02 7.51 -49.13
C ASN A 262 -114.56 6.99 -50.46
N ALA A 263 -114.19 5.78 -50.88
CA ALA A 263 -114.72 5.17 -52.10
C ALA A 263 -116.23 4.88 -51.98
N GLU A 264 -116.68 4.39 -50.82
CA GLU A 264 -118.10 4.17 -50.54
C GLU A 264 -118.89 5.47 -50.53
N LEU A 265 -118.41 6.52 -49.85
CA LEU A 265 -119.02 7.84 -49.88
C LEU A 265 -119.12 8.40 -51.31
N ARG A 266 -118.06 8.26 -52.12
CA ARG A 266 -118.10 8.64 -53.54
C ARG A 266 -119.17 7.85 -54.30
N SER A 267 -119.29 6.55 -54.07
CA SER A 267 -120.32 5.70 -54.68
C SER A 267 -121.74 6.10 -54.25
N GLN A 268 -121.94 6.39 -52.95
CA GLN A 268 -123.21 6.87 -52.42
C GLN A 268 -123.59 8.23 -53.02
N PHE A 269 -122.64 9.17 -53.12
CA PHE A 269 -122.86 10.46 -53.79
C PHE A 269 -123.21 10.28 -55.26
N GLU A 270 -122.50 9.41 -55.99
CA GLU A 270 -122.81 9.09 -57.39
C GLU A 270 -124.23 8.53 -57.54
N ALA A 271 -124.65 7.63 -56.65
CA ALA A 271 -126.01 7.10 -56.64
C ALA A 271 -127.06 8.18 -56.36
N LEU A 272 -126.79 9.09 -55.40
CA LEU A 272 -127.66 10.23 -55.10
C LEU A 272 -127.75 11.21 -56.27
N TYR A 273 -126.63 11.50 -56.95
CA TYR A 273 -126.63 12.33 -58.16
C TYR A 273 -127.52 11.73 -59.25
N LYS A 274 -127.41 10.42 -59.51
CA LYS A 274 -128.28 9.73 -60.48
C LYS A 274 -129.76 9.78 -60.09
N GLN A 275 -130.07 9.60 -58.81
CA GLN A 275 -131.45 9.72 -58.32
C GLN A 275 -131.99 11.16 -58.49
N MET A 276 -131.17 12.16 -58.17
CA MET A 276 -131.53 13.57 -58.34
C MET A 276 -131.73 13.93 -59.80
N GLU A 277 -130.88 13.46 -60.71
CA GLU A 277 -131.02 13.63 -62.15
C GLU A 277 -132.32 12.99 -62.65
N GLY A 278 -132.64 11.78 -62.20
CA GLY A 278 -133.93 11.12 -62.48
C GLY A 278 -135.13 11.95 -62.03
N LEU A 279 -135.12 12.44 -60.79
CA LEU A 279 -136.17 13.32 -60.26
C LEU A 279 -136.26 14.66 -61.02
N THR A 280 -135.13 15.21 -61.44
CA THR A 280 -135.08 16.45 -62.24
C THR A 280 -135.71 16.21 -63.61
N ASN A 281 -135.35 15.12 -64.28
CA ASN A 281 -135.94 14.72 -65.56
C ASN A 281 -137.45 14.46 -65.43
N ASP A 282 -137.91 13.79 -64.37
CA ASP A 282 -139.33 13.55 -64.12
C ASP A 282 -140.09 14.86 -63.85
N ALA A 283 -139.47 15.80 -63.12
CA ALA A 283 -140.03 17.13 -62.88
C ALA A 283 -140.12 17.95 -64.18
N GLU A 284 -139.09 17.94 -65.03
CA GLU A 284 -139.10 18.56 -66.36
C GLU A 284 -140.19 17.96 -67.24
N ARG A 285 -140.32 16.63 -67.29
CA ARG A 285 -141.36 15.93 -68.05
C ARG A 285 -142.78 16.25 -67.56
N SER A 286 -142.96 16.35 -66.24
CA SER A 286 -144.22 16.77 -65.63
C SER A 286 -144.54 18.23 -65.98
N ASN A 287 -143.54 19.11 -65.93
CA ASN A 287 -143.68 20.52 -66.32
C ASN A 287 -143.97 20.69 -67.82
N GLU A 288 -143.39 19.89 -68.70
CA GLU A 288 -143.73 19.83 -70.13
C GLU A 288 -145.18 19.38 -70.38
N MET A 289 -145.68 18.40 -69.61
CA MET A 289 -147.09 17.97 -69.70
C MET A 289 -148.08 19.05 -69.21
N VAL A 290 -147.67 19.89 -68.25
CA VAL A 290 -148.48 21.01 -67.74
C VAL A 290 -148.43 22.22 -68.67
N THR A 291 -147.30 22.49 -69.33
CA THR A 291 -147.10 23.64 -70.23
C THR A 291 -147.57 23.38 -71.67
N ASN A 292 -147.59 22.12 -72.13
CA ASN A 292 -148.12 21.72 -73.45
C ASN A 292 -149.58 21.25 -73.40
N SER A 293 -150.37 21.75 -72.45
CA SER A 293 -151.81 21.47 -72.35
C SER A 293 -152.61 22.61 -73.00
N PRO A 294 -153.04 22.49 -74.28
CA PRO A 294 -153.99 23.40 -74.94
C PRO A 294 -155.45 23.15 -74.52
#